data_AF-A0A8A2U9X8-F1
#
_entry.id   AF-A0A8A2U9X8-F1
#
_cell.length_a   1.000
_cell.length_b   1.000
_cell.length_c   1.000
_cell.angle_alpha   90.00
_cell.angle_beta   90.00
_cell.angle_gamma   90.00
#
_symmetry.space_group_name_H-M   'P 1'
#
loop_
_entity.id
_entity.type
_entity.pdbx_description
1 polymer ?
#
loop_
_entity_poly.entity_id
_entity_poly.type
_entity_poly.pdbx_seq_one_letter_code
_entity_poly.pdbx_strand_id
1 'polypeptide(L)'
;MMFPRRLVVVGTIAVLLVGAVGPAVAHETRAIDGNEITFGGADEPLVTGDRMWLEFSVVDAESGDPVETHAANLTVSVQTGDHEKRALEVSEKHGEPGVYEAPVVFTDPGDYVVHLEGSLDGTDVHTHFETTVHDHTDLEYPGDATADEASDGDTDENRTQAAGLGSDLTVAAVVGAIGLLATGVAILLRRQ
;
A
#
# COMPACT_ATOMS: atom_id res chain seq x y z
N MET A 1 -6.72 15.16 -47.38
CA MET A 1 -7.61 14.58 -46.35
C MET A 1 -7.31 15.26 -45.01
N MET A 2 -8.21 16.12 -44.54
CA MET A 2 -8.06 16.86 -43.28
C MET A 2 -8.80 16.09 -42.18
N PHE A 3 -8.06 15.47 -41.26
CA PHE A 3 -8.66 14.89 -40.05
C PHE A 3 -9.27 16.02 -39.22
N PRO A 4 -10.50 15.87 -38.68
CA PRO A 4 -11.11 16.90 -37.84
C PRO A 4 -10.27 17.05 -36.57
N ARG A 5 -9.70 18.25 -36.37
CA ARG A 5 -8.78 18.62 -35.25
C ARG A 5 -9.33 18.25 -33.85
N ARG A 6 -10.64 18.05 -33.70
CA ARG A 6 -11.29 17.68 -32.44
C ARG A 6 -11.18 16.19 -32.08
N LEU A 7 -11.04 15.30 -33.07
CA LEU A 7 -10.87 13.86 -32.84
C LEU A 7 -9.45 13.53 -32.35
N VAL A 8 -8.47 14.36 -32.75
CA VAL A 8 -7.07 14.22 -32.36
C VAL A 8 -6.90 14.48 -30.85
N VAL A 9 -7.57 15.50 -30.30
CA VAL A 9 -7.41 15.94 -28.89
C VAL A 9 -7.94 14.92 -27.88
N VAL A 10 -9.09 14.29 -28.15
CA VAL A 10 -9.67 13.28 -27.24
C VAL A 10 -8.82 12.00 -27.22
N GLY A 11 -8.28 11.60 -28.37
CA GLY A 11 -7.34 10.48 -28.45
C GLY A 11 -6.03 10.74 -27.69
N THR A 12 -5.57 11.99 -27.61
CA THR A 12 -4.32 12.32 -26.90
C THR A 12 -4.48 12.21 -25.38
N ILE A 13 -5.63 12.59 -24.82
CA ILE A 13 -5.90 12.50 -23.38
C ILE A 13 -6.08 11.04 -22.93
N ALA A 14 -6.74 10.21 -23.74
CA ALA A 14 -6.92 8.79 -23.42
C ALA A 14 -5.61 8.00 -23.46
N VAL A 15 -4.67 8.32 -24.36
CA VAL A 15 -3.35 7.68 -24.44
C VAL A 15 -2.43 8.12 -23.29
N LEU A 16 -2.59 9.34 -22.77
CA LEU A 16 -1.82 9.84 -21.63
C LEU A 16 -2.16 9.16 -20.29
N LEU A 17 -3.38 8.65 -20.13
CA LEU A 17 -3.83 7.99 -18.90
C LEU A 17 -3.36 6.54 -18.74
N VAL A 18 -2.99 5.85 -19.83
CA VAL A 18 -2.57 4.44 -19.79
C VAL A 18 -1.10 4.29 -19.38
N GLY A 19 -0.31 5.37 -19.43
CA GLY A 19 1.13 5.33 -19.14
C GLY A 19 1.52 5.44 -17.66
N ALA A 20 0.57 5.60 -16.75
CA ALA A 20 0.84 5.90 -15.34
C ALA A 20 0.79 4.67 -14.40
N VAL A 21 0.56 3.47 -14.91
CA VAL A 21 0.54 2.24 -14.09
C VAL A 21 1.91 1.59 -14.17
N GLY A 22 2.83 2.01 -13.30
CA GLY A 22 4.08 1.29 -13.07
C GLY A 22 3.83 -0.06 -12.37
N PRO A 23 4.72 -1.05 -12.52
CA PRO A 23 4.64 -2.26 -11.72
C PRO A 23 4.71 -1.89 -10.23
N ALA A 24 3.78 -2.38 -9.42
CA ALA A 24 3.94 -2.39 -7.97
C ALA A 24 5.02 -3.43 -7.65
N VAL A 25 6.26 -2.98 -7.47
CA VAL A 25 7.30 -3.81 -6.89
C VAL A 25 7.11 -3.71 -5.39
N ALA A 26 6.76 -4.81 -4.73
CA ALA A 26 6.58 -4.83 -3.28
C ALA A 26 7.89 -4.54 -2.52
N HIS A 27 9.02 -4.80 -3.20
CA HIS A 27 10.34 -4.46 -2.71
C HIS A 27 10.93 -3.28 -3.51
N GLU A 28 11.41 -2.25 -2.81
CA GLU A 28 12.04 -1.09 -3.44
C GLU A 28 13.56 -1.24 -3.42
N THR A 29 14.19 -1.13 -4.59
CA THR A 29 15.64 -1.25 -4.74
C THR A 29 16.29 0.09 -5.04
N ARG A 30 17.36 0.44 -4.31
CA ARG A 30 18.17 1.65 -4.51
C ARG A 30 19.65 1.32 -4.60
N ALA A 31 20.33 1.90 -5.57
CA ALA A 31 21.79 1.87 -5.66
C ALA A 31 22.40 2.96 -4.78
N ILE A 32 23.30 2.59 -3.86
CA ILE A 32 23.95 3.48 -2.90
C ILE A 32 25.43 3.13 -2.80
N ASP A 33 26.26 4.02 -3.33
CA ASP A 33 27.73 3.98 -3.20
C ASP A 33 28.36 2.58 -3.37
N GLY A 34 28.01 1.92 -4.49
CA GLY A 34 28.54 0.59 -4.83
C GLY A 34 27.71 -0.59 -4.33
N ASN A 35 26.67 -0.35 -3.53
CA ASN A 35 25.74 -1.37 -3.06
C ASN A 35 24.37 -1.23 -3.75
N GLU A 36 23.67 -2.34 -3.91
CA GLU A 36 22.25 -2.39 -4.22
C GLU A 36 21.50 -2.80 -2.96
N ILE A 37 20.64 -1.91 -2.46
CA ILE A 37 19.85 -2.11 -1.25
C ILE A 37 18.38 -2.26 -1.62
N THR A 38 17.81 -3.41 -1.28
CA THR A 38 16.41 -3.72 -1.51
C THR A 38 15.67 -3.78 -0.19
N PHE A 39 14.63 -2.97 -0.04
CA PHE A 39 13.79 -2.90 1.17
C PHE A 39 12.43 -3.56 0.93
N GLY A 40 11.90 -4.23 1.95
CA GLY A 40 10.54 -4.78 1.97
C GLY A 40 10.11 -5.24 3.38
N GLY A 41 8.89 -5.72 3.50
CA GLY A 41 8.47 -6.52 4.66
C GLY A 41 8.80 -7.99 4.47
N ALA A 42 9.18 -8.69 5.54
CA ALA A 42 9.33 -10.16 5.50
C ALA A 42 8.01 -10.86 5.13
N ASP A 43 6.92 -10.32 5.69
CA ASP A 43 5.54 -10.69 5.39
C ASP A 43 4.81 -9.43 4.92
N GLU A 44 4.05 -9.56 3.83
CA GLU A 44 3.35 -8.45 3.19
C GLU A 44 1.85 -8.76 2.99
N PRO A 45 0.97 -7.76 3.16
CA PRO A 45 1.28 -6.36 3.46
C PRO A 45 1.71 -6.16 4.92
N LEU A 46 2.41 -5.05 5.21
CA LEU A 46 2.65 -4.64 6.58
C LEU A 46 1.31 -4.27 7.23
N VAL A 47 1.04 -4.80 8.43
CA VAL A 47 -0.21 -4.56 9.15
C VAL A 47 0.01 -4.04 10.56
N THR A 48 -1.04 -3.43 11.11
CA THR A 48 -1.11 -3.04 12.52
C THR A 48 -1.27 -4.26 13.45
N GLY A 49 -0.97 -4.08 14.73
CA GLY A 49 -1.29 -5.06 15.78
C GLY A 49 -0.37 -6.30 15.85
N ASP A 50 0.23 -6.70 14.73
CA ASP A 50 1.14 -7.83 14.64
C ASP A 50 2.62 -7.41 14.68
N ARG A 51 3.48 -8.35 15.10
CA ARG A 51 4.93 -8.20 14.99
C ARG A 51 5.36 -8.48 13.55
N MET A 52 5.75 -7.44 12.86
CA MET A 52 6.31 -7.46 11.52
C MET A 52 7.84 -7.38 11.55
N TRP A 53 8.47 -7.73 10.43
CA TRP A 53 9.90 -7.58 10.21
C TRP A 53 10.13 -6.75 8.96
N LEU A 54 10.90 -5.67 9.10
CA LEU A 54 11.39 -4.88 7.99
C LEU A 54 12.71 -5.48 7.53
N GLU A 55 12.84 -5.79 6.24
CA GLU A 55 14.01 -6.45 5.67
C GLU A 55 14.75 -5.54 4.69
N PHE A 56 16.07 -5.64 4.73
CA PHE A 56 17.00 -4.98 3.82
C PHE A 56 17.96 -6.02 3.26
N SER A 57 17.84 -6.34 1.99
CA SER A 57 18.84 -7.11 1.26
C SER A 57 19.89 -6.17 0.69
N VAL A 58 21.16 -6.42 1.02
CA VAL A 58 22.30 -5.62 0.60
C VAL A 58 23.26 -6.51 -0.18
N VAL A 59 23.49 -6.16 -1.43
CA VAL A 59 24.47 -6.80 -2.29
C VAL A 59 25.43 -5.77 -2.88
N ASP A 60 26.67 -6.17 -3.11
CA ASP A 60 27.62 -5.37 -3.89
C ASP A 60 27.13 -5.29 -5.34
N ALA A 61 27.03 -4.09 -5.88
CA ALA A 61 26.41 -3.84 -7.18
C ALA A 61 27.25 -4.32 -8.37
N GLU A 62 28.56 -4.53 -8.17
CA GLU A 62 29.46 -5.00 -9.24
C GLU A 62 29.51 -6.53 -9.31
N SER A 63 29.66 -7.18 -8.16
CA SER A 63 29.81 -8.63 -8.01
C SER A 63 28.49 -9.36 -7.84
N GLY A 64 27.48 -8.71 -7.25
CA GLY A 64 26.24 -9.33 -6.81
C GLY A 64 26.40 -10.16 -5.52
N ASP A 65 27.56 -10.09 -4.87
CA ASP A 65 27.82 -10.81 -3.63
C ASP A 65 27.12 -10.13 -2.44
N PRO A 66 26.63 -10.91 -1.45
CA PRO A 66 25.98 -10.35 -0.27
C PRO A 66 26.98 -9.56 0.61
N VAL A 67 26.52 -8.45 1.18
CA VAL A 67 27.31 -7.61 2.10
C VAL A 67 26.92 -7.95 3.54
N GLU A 68 27.77 -8.69 4.24
CA GLU A 68 27.48 -9.35 5.52
C GLU A 68 28.19 -8.70 6.72
N THR A 69 27.78 -9.02 7.95
CA THR A 69 28.51 -8.63 9.19
C THR A 69 28.49 -7.13 9.51
N HIS A 70 27.44 -6.40 9.09
CA HIS A 70 27.32 -4.96 9.36
C HIS A 70 26.16 -4.54 10.28
N ALA A 71 25.36 -5.47 10.82
CA ALA A 71 24.18 -5.11 11.62
C ALA A 71 24.48 -4.14 12.77
N ALA A 72 25.61 -4.31 13.46
CA ALA A 72 26.04 -3.43 14.55
C ALA A 72 26.38 -1.98 14.12
N ASN A 73 26.57 -1.76 12.82
CA ASN A 73 26.88 -0.46 12.23
C ASN A 73 25.66 0.17 11.53
N LEU A 74 24.51 -0.50 11.54
CA LEU A 74 23.29 -0.04 10.91
C LEU A 74 22.26 0.34 11.97
N THR A 75 21.45 1.32 11.64
CA THR A 75 20.27 1.74 12.39
C THR A 75 19.11 1.82 11.42
N VAL A 76 18.06 1.07 11.71
CA VAL A 76 16.76 1.23 11.05
C VAL A 76 15.91 2.11 11.94
N SER A 77 15.20 3.07 11.35
CA SER A 77 14.19 3.82 12.08
C SER A 77 12.93 4.03 11.26
N VAL A 78 11.78 4.09 11.95
CA VAL A 78 10.48 4.34 11.33
C VAL A 78 9.96 5.70 11.75
N GLN A 79 9.27 6.37 10.83
CA GLN A 79 8.63 7.66 11.05
C GLN A 79 7.29 7.70 10.31
N THR A 80 6.28 8.32 10.91
CA THR A 80 4.99 8.60 10.26
C THR A 80 4.56 10.03 10.59
N GLY A 81 4.02 10.74 9.60
CA GLY A 81 3.63 12.15 9.73
C GLY A 81 4.75 13.01 10.35
N ASP A 82 4.38 13.80 11.37
CA ASP A 82 5.31 14.67 12.12
C ASP A 82 5.89 13.99 13.37
N HIS A 83 5.68 12.67 13.55
CA HIS A 83 6.23 11.97 14.72
C HIS A 83 7.75 11.87 14.64
N GLU A 84 8.40 11.82 15.81
CA GLU A 84 9.85 11.59 15.87
C GLU A 84 10.21 10.19 15.33
N LYS A 85 11.40 10.09 14.72
CA LYS A 85 11.95 8.80 14.29
C LYS A 85 12.08 7.87 15.50
N ARG A 86 11.61 6.64 15.36
CA ARG A 86 11.84 5.57 16.33
C ARG A 86 12.87 4.59 15.78
N ALA A 87 14.02 4.50 16.44
CA ALA A 87 15.03 3.50 16.13
C ALA A 87 14.57 2.09 16.50
N LEU A 88 14.92 1.13 15.64
CA LEU A 88 14.70 -0.30 15.80
C LEU A 88 16.05 -1.01 15.90
N GLU A 89 16.09 -2.11 16.64
CA GLU A 89 17.28 -2.96 16.68
C GLU A 89 17.41 -3.72 15.37
N VAL A 90 18.62 -3.74 14.80
CA VAL A 90 18.91 -4.42 13.54
C VAL A 90 19.67 -5.70 13.84
N SER A 91 19.24 -6.80 13.23
CA SER A 91 19.95 -8.07 13.25
C SER A 91 20.15 -8.60 11.84
N GLU A 92 21.05 -9.58 11.71
CA GLU A 92 21.19 -10.34 10.47
C GLU A 92 20.13 -11.44 10.44
N LYS A 93 19.55 -11.66 9.27
CA LYS A 93 18.57 -12.72 9.07
C LYS A 93 19.28 -14.07 8.94
N HIS A 94 18.89 -15.01 9.79
CA HIS A 94 19.58 -16.30 9.86
C HIS A 94 19.43 -17.11 8.56
N GLY A 95 20.57 -17.45 7.94
CA GLY A 95 20.59 -18.26 6.73
C GLY A 95 20.37 -17.48 5.43
N GLU A 96 20.25 -16.15 5.52
CA GLU A 96 20.10 -15.24 4.38
C GLU A 96 21.23 -14.19 4.41
N PRO A 97 22.43 -14.55 3.90
CA PRO A 97 23.56 -13.64 3.79
C PRO A 97 23.19 -12.30 3.15
N GLY A 98 23.65 -11.20 3.74
CA GLY A 98 23.39 -9.85 3.26
C GLY A 98 21.99 -9.32 3.55
N VAL A 99 21.13 -10.10 4.22
CA VAL A 99 19.80 -9.67 4.65
C VAL A 99 19.83 -9.25 6.11
N TYR A 100 19.37 -8.03 6.36
CA TYR A 100 19.21 -7.44 7.68
C TYR A 100 17.72 -7.29 7.98
N GLU A 101 17.34 -7.53 9.22
CA GLU A 101 15.95 -7.46 9.67
C GLU A 101 15.81 -6.59 10.92
N ALA A 102 14.69 -5.88 11.02
CA ALA A 102 14.34 -5.05 12.17
C ALA A 102 12.88 -5.32 12.57
N PRO A 103 12.60 -5.80 13.79
CA PRO A 103 11.24 -6.08 14.22
C PRO A 103 10.50 -4.80 14.60
N VAL A 104 9.22 -4.75 14.25
CA VAL A 104 8.34 -3.63 14.54
C VAL A 104 6.91 -4.10 14.80
N VAL A 105 6.19 -3.40 15.67
CA VAL A 105 4.73 -3.54 15.81
C VAL A 105 4.15 -2.19 15.47
N PHE A 106 3.42 -2.11 14.36
CA PHE A 106 2.73 -0.87 13.98
C PHE A 106 1.42 -0.76 14.76
N THR A 107 1.14 0.43 15.27
CA THR A 107 -0.08 0.70 16.05
C THR A 107 -1.14 1.42 15.24
N ASP A 108 -0.73 2.14 14.20
CA ASP A 108 -1.60 2.99 13.41
C ASP A 108 -1.36 2.69 11.92
N PRO A 109 -2.43 2.51 11.12
CA PRO A 109 -2.29 2.34 9.68
C PRO A 109 -1.93 3.69 9.03
N GLY A 110 -1.33 3.63 7.85
CA GLY A 110 -0.96 4.81 7.07
C GLY A 110 0.42 4.74 6.45
N ASP A 111 0.91 5.88 5.98
CA ASP A 111 2.20 5.97 5.32
C ASP A 111 3.33 6.15 6.34
N TYR A 112 4.40 5.40 6.12
CA TYR A 112 5.61 5.40 6.93
C TYR A 112 6.83 5.61 6.04
N VAL A 113 7.82 6.29 6.61
CA VAL A 113 9.16 6.39 6.07
C VAL A 113 10.07 5.52 6.93
N VAL A 114 10.73 4.55 6.28
CA VAL A 114 11.73 3.69 6.92
C VAL A 114 13.11 4.19 6.53
N HIS A 115 13.89 4.64 7.49
CA HIS A 115 15.25 5.11 7.28
C HIS A 115 16.25 3.99 7.57
N LEU A 116 17.26 3.90 6.72
CA LEU A 116 18.46 3.09 6.93
C LEU A 116 19.66 4.03 7.01
N GLU A 117 20.31 4.05 8.17
CA GLU A 117 21.43 4.93 8.46
C GLU A 117 22.58 4.10 9.05
N GLY A 118 23.84 4.40 8.69
CA GLY A 118 24.98 3.65 9.21
C GLY A 118 26.15 3.59 8.24
N SER A 119 26.88 2.48 8.26
CA SER A 119 27.97 2.23 7.31
C SER A 119 28.09 0.76 6.89
N LEU A 120 28.33 0.51 5.61
CA LEU A 120 28.63 -0.79 5.00
C LEU A 120 30.06 -0.74 4.45
N ASP A 121 30.94 -1.64 4.88
CA ASP A 121 32.36 -1.68 4.45
C ASP A 121 33.12 -0.34 4.52
N GLY A 122 32.73 0.55 5.44
CA GLY A 122 33.31 1.89 5.61
C GLY A 122 32.70 2.97 4.69
N THR A 123 31.71 2.61 3.89
CA THR A 123 30.87 3.52 3.11
C THR A 123 29.65 3.92 3.92
N ASP A 124 29.42 5.23 4.08
CA ASP A 124 28.25 5.73 4.79
C ASP A 124 26.96 5.42 4.00
N VAL A 125 25.96 4.91 4.70
CA VAL A 125 24.61 4.72 4.17
C VAL A 125 23.67 5.68 4.88
N HIS A 126 22.95 6.47 4.10
CA HIS A 126 21.88 7.33 4.59
C HIS A 126 20.77 7.38 3.54
N THR A 127 19.77 6.52 3.71
CA THR A 127 18.64 6.42 2.78
C THR A 127 17.33 6.21 3.53
N HIS A 128 16.23 6.24 2.78
CA HIS A 128 14.92 5.93 3.31
C HIS A 128 14.05 5.27 2.23
N PHE A 129 12.97 4.62 2.65
CA PHE A 129 11.99 3.98 1.79
C PHE A 129 10.59 4.35 2.27
N GLU A 130 9.65 4.49 1.34
CA GLU A 130 8.25 4.78 1.65
C GLU A 130 7.46 3.47 1.65
N THR A 131 6.61 3.28 2.64
CA THR A 131 5.74 2.09 2.73
C THR A 131 4.40 2.45 3.37
N THR A 132 3.39 1.63 3.12
CA THR A 132 2.06 1.79 3.69
C THR A 132 1.77 0.61 4.60
N VAL A 133 1.33 0.92 5.83
CA VAL A 133 0.85 -0.06 6.81
C VAL A 133 -0.67 -0.10 6.75
N HIS A 134 -1.22 -1.29 6.62
CA HIS A 134 -2.66 -1.55 6.56
C HIS A 134 -3.22 -1.87 7.94
N ASP A 135 -4.53 -1.69 8.12
CA ASP A 135 -5.18 -2.21 9.31
C ASP A 135 -5.26 -3.75 9.20
N HIS A 136 -4.81 -4.49 10.21
CA HIS A 136 -4.92 -5.96 10.19
C HIS A 136 -6.36 -6.46 9.98
N THR A 137 -7.36 -5.70 10.46
CA THR A 137 -8.78 -6.06 10.31
C THR A 137 -9.21 -6.11 8.84
N ASP A 138 -8.48 -5.46 7.93
CA ASP A 138 -8.73 -5.52 6.48
C ASP A 138 -8.45 -6.94 5.90
N LEU A 139 -7.71 -7.78 6.62
CA LEU A 139 -7.27 -9.11 6.16
C LEU A 139 -7.92 -10.29 6.91
N GLU A 140 -8.73 -10.03 7.94
CA GLU A 140 -9.30 -11.07 8.80
C GLU A 140 -10.42 -11.88 8.12
N TYR A 141 -10.55 -13.17 8.50
CA TYR A 141 -11.65 -14.04 8.08
C TYR A 141 -12.20 -14.94 9.21
N PRO A 142 -13.53 -15.10 9.37
CA PRO A 142 -14.58 -14.32 8.71
C PRO A 142 -14.47 -12.86 9.14
N GLY A 143 -14.24 -11.98 8.18
CA GLY A 143 -13.96 -10.57 8.46
C GLY A 143 -15.27 -9.92 8.84
N ASP A 144 -15.45 -9.63 10.13
CA ASP A 144 -16.62 -8.95 10.69
C ASP A 144 -16.35 -8.64 12.18
N ALA A 145 -16.41 -7.37 12.58
CA ALA A 145 -17.14 -6.91 13.76
C ALA A 145 -17.10 -5.38 13.80
N THR A 146 -18.16 -4.74 13.30
CA THR A 146 -18.48 -3.35 13.65
C THR A 146 -18.18 -3.12 15.13
N ALA A 147 -17.31 -2.16 15.43
CA ALA A 147 -16.99 -1.67 16.76
C ALA A 147 -18.18 -0.93 17.40
N ASP A 148 -19.36 -1.57 17.42
CA ASP A 148 -20.61 -1.10 17.99
C ASP A 148 -21.20 -2.18 18.94
N GLU A 149 -20.36 -2.85 19.74
CA GLU A 149 -20.85 -3.64 20.89
C GLU A 149 -20.38 -2.98 22.20
N ALA A 150 -20.86 -1.77 22.41
CA ALA A 150 -21.02 -1.17 23.73
C ALA A 150 -22.21 -0.21 23.75
N SER A 151 -23.41 -0.73 23.45
CA SER A 151 -24.65 -0.10 23.93
C SER A 151 -25.36 -1.08 24.85
N ASP A 152 -24.88 -1.06 26.08
CA ASP A 152 -25.56 -1.57 27.26
C ASP A 152 -26.99 -0.99 27.29
N GLY A 153 -28.00 -1.84 27.21
CA GLY A 153 -29.37 -1.41 26.97
C GLY A 153 -30.37 -2.54 26.96
N ASP A 154 -30.38 -3.34 28.02
CA ASP A 154 -31.59 -4.07 28.42
C ASP A 154 -32.76 -3.08 28.47
N THR A 155 -33.61 -3.09 27.45
CA THR A 155 -34.98 -2.58 27.54
C THR A 155 -35.88 -3.61 26.88
N ASP A 156 -36.19 -4.62 27.70
CA ASP A 156 -37.48 -5.28 27.69
C ASP A 156 -38.58 -4.21 27.51
N GLU A 157 -39.31 -4.24 26.39
CA GLU A 157 -40.74 -3.91 26.29
C GLU A 157 -41.24 -3.97 24.83
N ASN A 158 -41.85 -5.12 24.50
CA ASN A 158 -43.10 -5.20 23.75
C ASN A 158 -43.26 -4.30 22.49
N ARG A 159 -42.80 -4.77 21.33
CA ARG A 159 -43.42 -4.37 20.05
C ARG A 159 -43.63 -5.57 19.12
N THR A 160 -44.79 -6.18 19.35
CA THR A 160 -45.66 -6.94 18.44
C THR A 160 -45.19 -7.04 17.00
N GLN A 161 -44.96 -8.28 16.56
CA GLN A 161 -44.93 -8.67 15.15
C GLN A 161 -46.24 -8.26 14.48
N ALA A 162 -46.16 -7.33 13.53
CA ALA A 162 -47.19 -7.14 12.53
C ALA A 162 -46.60 -7.53 11.17
N ALA A 163 -46.93 -8.75 10.73
CA ALA A 163 -46.87 -9.13 9.34
C ALA A 163 -47.79 -8.18 8.55
N GLY A 164 -47.20 -7.21 7.86
CA GLY A 164 -47.88 -6.29 6.96
C GLY A 164 -47.35 -6.47 5.55
N LEU A 165 -48.06 -7.26 4.75
CA LEU A 165 -47.90 -7.31 3.30
C LEU A 165 -48.29 -5.94 2.72
N GLY A 166 -47.28 -5.10 2.47
CA GLY A 166 -47.39 -3.89 1.68
C GLY A 166 -46.54 -4.08 0.43
N SER A 167 -47.19 -4.35 -0.69
CA SER A 167 -46.61 -4.42 -2.02
C SER A 167 -45.88 -3.12 -2.37
N ASP A 168 -44.59 -3.18 -2.66
CA ASP A 168 -44.02 -2.49 -3.81
C ASP A 168 -42.82 -3.26 -4.34
N LEU A 169 -42.98 -3.68 -5.59
CA LEU A 169 -42.11 -4.55 -6.33
C LEU A 169 -41.24 -3.65 -7.22
N THR A 170 -40.01 -3.38 -6.81
CA THR A 170 -38.96 -2.89 -7.71
C THR A 170 -37.67 -3.64 -7.44
N VAL A 171 -37.59 -4.83 -8.04
CA VAL A 171 -36.31 -5.44 -8.39
C VAL A 171 -35.66 -4.52 -9.44
N ALA A 172 -34.63 -3.79 -9.03
CA ALA A 172 -33.70 -3.12 -9.93
C ALA A 172 -32.27 -3.51 -9.57
N ALA A 173 -31.88 -4.69 -10.04
CA ALA A 173 -30.49 -4.89 -10.41
C ALA A 173 -30.24 -4.17 -11.74
N VAL A 174 -29.17 -3.39 -11.85
CA VAL A 174 -28.23 -3.36 -13.00
C VAL A 174 -27.21 -2.24 -12.78
N VAL A 175 -25.97 -2.71 -12.61
CA VAL A 175 -24.67 -2.08 -12.93
C VAL A 175 -24.77 -0.82 -13.79
N GLY A 176 -24.22 0.29 -13.31
CA GLY A 176 -24.14 1.50 -14.13
C GLY A 176 -23.39 2.66 -13.51
N ALA A 177 -22.06 2.60 -13.46
CA ALA A 177 -21.25 3.79 -13.21
C ALA A 177 -19.85 3.80 -13.86
N ILE A 178 -19.63 3.14 -15.02
CA ILE A 178 -18.54 3.52 -15.95
C ILE A 178 -19.04 3.33 -17.39
N GLY A 179 -20.01 4.15 -17.79
CA GLY A 179 -20.59 4.12 -19.14
C GLY A 179 -21.27 5.43 -19.54
N LEU A 180 -20.96 6.54 -18.86
CA LEU A 180 -21.64 7.83 -19.05
C LEU A 180 -20.75 8.92 -19.66
N LEU A 181 -19.73 8.55 -20.43
CA LEU A 181 -18.92 9.53 -21.19
C LEU A 181 -18.72 9.16 -22.68
N ALA A 182 -19.56 8.29 -23.26
CA ALA A 182 -19.51 7.96 -24.69
C ALA A 182 -20.81 8.22 -25.47
N THR A 183 -21.94 8.45 -24.80
CA THR A 183 -23.26 8.62 -25.44
C THR A 183 -23.71 10.07 -25.63
N GLY A 184 -22.94 11.06 -25.14
CA GLY A 184 -23.25 12.49 -25.31
C GLY A 184 -22.85 13.10 -26.66
N VAL A 185 -21.99 12.44 -27.45
CA VAL A 185 -21.43 13.01 -28.70
C VAL A 185 -22.14 12.51 -29.97
N ALA A 186 -22.93 11.44 -29.89
CA ALA A 186 -23.58 10.85 -31.07
C ALA A 186 -24.92 11.53 -31.48
N ILE A 187 -25.49 12.38 -30.64
CA ILE A 187 -26.75 13.11 -30.91
C ILE A 187 -26.48 14.61 -31.09
N LEU A 188 -25.47 14.97 -31.89
CA LEU A 188 -25.29 16.36 -32.33
C LEU A 188 -24.72 16.50 -33.75
N LEU A 189 -24.83 15.46 -34.58
CA LEU A 189 -24.38 15.48 -35.99
C LEU A 189 -25.48 15.09 -37.00
N ARG A 190 -26.75 15.08 -36.60
CA ARG A 190 -27.87 14.76 -37.51
C ARG A 190 -28.76 15.94 -37.90
N ARG A 191 -28.25 17.18 -37.81
CA ARG A 191 -28.89 18.36 -38.40
C ARG A 191 -27.87 19.20 -39.14
N GLN A 192 -27.64 18.84 -40.41
CA GLN A 192 -27.52 19.73 -41.57
C GLN A 192 -27.52 18.86 -42.83
#